data_AF-A0A914CVL4-F1
#
_entry.id   AF-A0A914CVL4-F1
#
_cell.length_a   1.000
_cell.length_b   1.000
_cell.length_c   1.000
_cell.angle_alpha   90.00
_cell.angle_beta   90.00
_cell.angle_gamma   90.00
#
_symmetry.space_group_name_H-M   'P 1'
#
loop_
_entity.id
_entity.type
_entity.pdbx_description
1 polymer ?
#
loop_
_entity_poly.entity_id
_entity_poly.type
_entity_poly.pdbx_seq_one_letter_code
_entity_poly.pdbx_strand_id
1 'polypeptide(L)'
;MTSKATSETKLSDESRVSQLEKILKEQAERAEKERTELMAMLKQQADLLNKLTAAGNASGNPTTIMPVLSPEEILANTIHAKLGDFNYDPEAESTFDVWYRRYKSVLEEDGKLLPEEHKVRMLCRRLSDAVFKRLVEITS
;
A
#
# COMPACT_ATOMS: atom_id res chain seq x y z
N MET A 1 69.12 10.57 -30.31
CA MET A 1 68.21 9.39 -30.40
C MET A 1 66.98 9.53 -29.48
N THR A 2 66.49 10.73 -29.19
CA THR A 2 65.44 10.99 -28.17
C THR A 2 64.04 11.27 -28.75
N SER A 3 63.89 11.44 -30.06
CA SER A 3 62.59 11.81 -30.68
C SER A 3 61.62 10.64 -30.89
N LYS A 4 62.11 9.38 -30.85
CA LYS A 4 61.27 8.20 -31.13
C LYS A 4 60.45 7.76 -29.91
N ALA A 5 61.07 7.73 -28.72
CA ALA A 5 60.40 7.35 -27.47
C ALA A 5 59.28 8.33 -27.07
N THR A 6 59.48 9.63 -27.26
CA THR A 6 58.48 10.66 -26.91
C THR A 6 57.25 10.63 -27.83
N SER A 7 57.40 10.17 -29.07
CA SER A 7 56.29 10.09 -30.04
C SER A 7 55.41 8.86 -29.82
N GLU A 8 55.99 7.73 -29.40
CA GLU A 8 55.24 6.49 -29.11
C GLU A 8 54.42 6.59 -27.82
N THR A 9 54.94 7.26 -26.77
CA THR A 9 54.18 7.48 -25.53
C THR A 9 53.01 8.44 -25.75
N LYS A 10 53.21 9.51 -26.53
CA LYS A 10 52.15 10.50 -26.82
C LYS A 10 50.99 9.92 -27.64
N LEU A 11 51.30 9.06 -28.62
CA LEU A 11 50.29 8.38 -29.43
C LEU A 11 49.50 7.32 -28.64
N SER A 12 50.14 6.69 -27.64
CA SER A 12 49.48 5.76 -26.72
C SER A 12 48.52 6.47 -25.76
N ASP A 13 48.93 7.63 -25.23
CA ASP A 13 48.09 8.42 -24.33
C ASP A 13 46.88 9.03 -25.06
N GLU A 14 47.05 9.49 -26.30
CA GLU A 14 45.96 10.03 -27.13
C GLU A 14 44.94 8.95 -27.50
N SER A 15 45.40 7.72 -27.76
CA SER A 15 44.54 6.55 -27.97
C SER A 15 43.73 6.19 -26.72
N ARG A 16 44.35 6.25 -25.53
CA ARG A 16 43.68 5.98 -24.24
C ARG A 16 42.67 7.05 -23.89
N VAL A 17 42.98 8.33 -24.16
CA VAL A 17 42.03 9.44 -23.99
C VAL A 17 40.82 9.25 -24.90
N SER A 18 41.03 8.92 -26.18
CA SER A 18 39.93 8.62 -27.11
C SER A 18 39.06 7.45 -26.64
N GLN A 19 39.68 6.41 -26.07
CA GLN A 19 38.95 5.28 -25.50
C GLN A 19 38.13 5.65 -24.25
N LEU A 20 38.67 6.51 -23.39
CA LEU A 20 37.96 7.02 -22.19
C LEU A 20 36.77 7.90 -22.57
N GLU A 21 36.92 8.79 -23.55
CA GLU A 21 35.83 9.62 -24.06
C GLU A 21 34.68 8.77 -24.63
N LYS A 22 35.03 7.70 -25.35
CA LYS A 22 34.04 6.75 -25.88
C LYS A 22 33.26 6.05 -24.76
N ILE A 23 33.95 5.59 -23.72
CA ILE A 23 33.34 4.93 -22.55
C ILE A 23 32.44 5.92 -21.79
N LEU A 24 32.89 7.17 -21.61
CA LEU A 24 32.12 8.20 -20.92
C LEU A 24 30.83 8.54 -21.67
N LYS A 25 30.90 8.63 -23.00
CA LYS A 25 29.72 8.86 -23.85
C LYS A 25 28.74 7.70 -23.78
N GLU A 26 29.24 6.46 -23.81
CA GLU A 26 28.41 5.25 -23.70
C GLU A 26 27.75 5.13 -22.32
N GLN A 27 28.44 5.52 -21.25
CA GLN A 27 27.88 5.60 -19.89
C GLN A 27 26.74 6.63 -19.81
N ALA A 28 26.92 7.81 -20.42
CA ALA A 28 25.90 8.86 -20.43
C ALA A 28 24.64 8.41 -21.22
N GLU A 29 24.83 7.77 -22.37
CA GLU A 29 23.73 7.24 -23.17
C GLU A 29 22.99 6.09 -22.46
N ARG A 30 23.73 5.21 -21.78
CA ARG A 30 23.13 4.15 -20.96
C ARG A 30 22.33 4.72 -19.80
N ALA A 31 22.86 5.73 -19.10
CA ALA A 31 22.15 6.38 -18.00
C ALA A 31 20.88 7.11 -18.49
N GLU A 32 20.93 7.76 -19.65
CA GLU A 32 19.75 8.40 -20.23
C GLU A 32 18.71 7.37 -20.68
N LYS A 33 19.14 6.25 -21.26
CA LYS A 33 18.25 5.15 -21.64
C LYS A 33 17.55 4.56 -20.42
N GLU A 34 18.30 4.23 -19.36
CA GLU A 34 17.73 3.74 -18.10
C GLU A 34 16.75 4.73 -17.49
N ARG A 35 17.06 6.03 -17.51
CA ARG A 35 16.15 7.08 -17.03
C ARG A 35 14.87 7.17 -17.87
N THR A 36 15.00 7.04 -19.19
CA THR A 36 13.86 7.10 -20.12
C THR A 36 12.96 5.89 -19.97
N GLU A 37 13.55 4.69 -19.82
CA GLU A 37 12.82 3.46 -19.55
C GLU A 37 12.07 3.52 -18.22
N LEU A 38 12.72 4.03 -17.16
CA LEU A 38 12.07 4.25 -15.86
C LEU A 38 10.90 5.23 -15.97
N MET A 39 11.08 6.32 -16.72
CA MET A 39 10.03 7.32 -16.94
C MET A 39 8.86 6.74 -17.75
N ALA A 40 9.13 5.92 -18.77
CA ALA A 40 8.11 5.23 -19.54
C ALA A 40 7.31 4.24 -18.68
N MET A 41 7.99 3.50 -17.79
CA MET A 41 7.34 2.59 -16.85
C MET A 41 6.43 3.33 -15.87
N LEU A 42 6.90 4.44 -15.30
CA LEU A 42 6.08 5.29 -14.41
C LEU A 42 4.85 5.84 -15.13
N LYS A 43 5.01 6.30 -16.38
CA LYS A 43 3.89 6.76 -17.21
C LYS A 43 2.88 5.65 -17.46
N GLN A 44 3.34 4.43 -17.77
CA GLN A 44 2.47 3.26 -17.96
C GLN A 44 1.68 2.94 -16.68
N GLN A 45 2.32 3.00 -15.51
CA GLN A 45 1.64 2.79 -14.23
C GLN A 45 0.54 3.87 -14.00
N ALA A 46 0.84 5.13 -14.30
CA ALA A 46 -0.12 6.24 -14.21
C ALA A 46 -1.30 6.07 -15.18
N ASP A 47 -1.07 5.64 -16.42
CA ASP A 47 -2.13 5.39 -17.40
C ASP A 47 -3.04 4.23 -16.98
N LEU A 48 -2.51 3.19 -16.32
CA LEU A 48 -3.32 2.10 -15.77
C LEU A 48 -4.23 2.58 -14.62
N LEU A 49 -3.69 3.38 -13.70
CA LEU A 49 -4.46 4.04 -12.65
C LEU A 49 -5.57 4.94 -13.22
N ASN A 50 -5.25 5.72 -14.25
CA ASN A 50 -6.21 6.62 -14.88
C ASN A 50 -7.31 5.85 -15.66
N LYS A 51 -6.99 4.70 -16.25
CA LYS A 51 -7.98 3.81 -16.89
C LYS A 51 -8.90 3.14 -15.87
N LEU A 52 -8.38 2.71 -14.72
CA LEU A 52 -9.21 2.17 -13.64
C LEU A 52 -10.20 3.22 -13.11
N THR A 53 -9.73 4.46 -12.94
CA THR A 53 -10.59 5.56 -12.46
C THR A 53 -11.59 6.02 -13.52
N ALA A 54 -11.20 6.13 -14.80
CA ALA A 54 -12.10 6.51 -15.88
C ALA A 54 -13.18 5.46 -16.17
N ALA A 55 -12.85 4.17 -16.07
CA ALA A 55 -13.83 3.08 -16.24
C ALA A 55 -14.88 3.05 -15.11
N GLY A 56 -14.56 3.56 -13.91
CA GLY A 56 -15.51 3.70 -12.80
C GLY A 56 -16.57 4.79 -13.01
N ASN A 57 -16.34 5.73 -13.92
CA ASN A 57 -17.19 6.93 -14.08
C ASN A 57 -18.11 6.90 -15.32
N ALA A 58 -17.99 5.91 -16.21
CA ALA A 58 -18.75 5.85 -17.47
C ALA A 58 -20.05 5.02 -17.41
N SER A 59 -20.33 4.36 -16.28
CA SER A 59 -21.59 3.65 -16.06
C SER A 59 -22.36 4.36 -14.97
N GLY A 60 -23.57 4.85 -15.28
CA GLY A 60 -24.48 5.54 -14.35
C GLY A 60 -25.02 4.68 -13.20
N ASN A 61 -24.26 3.69 -12.76
CA ASN A 61 -24.42 3.07 -11.46
C ASN A 61 -23.52 3.82 -10.47
N PRO A 62 -23.95 4.08 -9.22
CA PRO A 62 -23.07 4.56 -8.17
C PRO A 62 -22.06 3.45 -7.86
N THR A 63 -21.01 3.36 -8.69
CA THR A 63 -19.85 2.55 -8.38
C THR A 63 -19.15 3.32 -7.28
N THR A 64 -19.38 2.87 -6.06
CA THR A 64 -18.68 3.22 -4.83
C THR A 64 -17.31 3.77 -5.18
N ILE A 65 -17.14 5.09 -5.02
CA ILE A 65 -15.82 5.67 -4.81
C ILE A 65 -15.25 4.87 -3.65
N MET A 66 -14.46 3.83 -3.94
CA MET A 66 -13.74 3.13 -2.89
C MET A 66 -12.85 4.21 -2.32
N PRO A 67 -13.10 4.68 -1.08
CA PRO A 67 -12.18 5.59 -0.44
C PRO A 67 -10.83 4.90 -0.52
N VAL A 68 -9.77 5.62 -0.84
CA VAL A 68 -8.43 5.12 -0.51
C VAL A 68 -8.48 4.94 1.01
N LEU A 69 -8.71 3.70 1.43
CA LEU A 69 -8.85 3.36 2.84
C LEU A 69 -7.51 3.71 3.48
N SER A 70 -7.57 4.53 4.51
CA SER A 70 -6.40 4.84 5.33
C SER A 70 -5.77 3.53 5.83
N PRO A 71 -4.45 3.51 6.09
CA PRO A 71 -3.79 2.33 6.67
C PRO A 71 -4.51 1.80 7.93
N GLU A 72 -5.07 2.71 8.72
CA GLU A 72 -5.89 2.42 9.89
C GLU A 72 -7.19 1.72 9.52
N GLU A 73 -7.90 2.15 8.46
CA GLU A 73 -9.11 1.48 7.98
C GLU A 73 -8.82 0.11 7.38
N ILE A 74 -7.69 -0.06 6.69
CA ILE A 74 -7.24 -1.35 6.16
C ILE A 74 -6.98 -2.32 7.33
N LEU A 75 -6.28 -1.86 8.36
CA LEU A 75 -6.02 -2.64 9.57
C LEU A 75 -7.31 -2.96 10.31
N ALA A 76 -8.21 -1.98 10.47
CA ALA A 76 -9.53 -2.19 11.07
C ALA A 76 -10.34 -3.25 10.32
N ASN A 77 -10.37 -3.20 8.99
CA ASN A 77 -11.08 -4.19 8.18
C ASN A 77 -10.44 -5.59 8.26
N THR A 78 -9.11 -5.66 8.35
CA THR A 78 -8.38 -6.93 8.49
C THR A 78 -8.70 -7.60 9.84
N ILE A 79 -8.70 -6.83 10.92
CA ILE A 79 -9.05 -7.31 12.26
C ILE A 79 -10.54 -7.65 12.31
N HIS A 80 -11.38 -6.80 11.73
CA HIS A 80 -12.81 -7.05 11.60
C HIS A 80 -13.10 -8.39 10.93
N ALA A 81 -12.37 -8.76 9.87
CA ALA A 81 -12.55 -10.04 9.18
C ALA A 81 -12.18 -11.27 10.04
N LYS A 82 -11.31 -11.10 11.04
CA LYS A 82 -10.95 -12.17 11.99
C LYS A 82 -11.98 -12.33 13.12
N LEU A 83 -12.76 -11.29 13.39
CA LEU A 83 -13.82 -11.31 14.41
C LEU A 83 -15.06 -12.02 13.87
N GLY A 84 -15.60 -12.97 14.63
CA GLY A 84 -16.91 -13.54 14.36
C GLY A 84 -18.02 -12.59 14.83
N ASP A 85 -19.21 -12.69 14.25
CA ASP A 85 -20.36 -11.89 14.69
C ASP A 85 -20.76 -12.23 16.12
N PHE A 86 -21.16 -11.20 16.87
CA PHE A 86 -21.69 -11.37 18.21
C PHE A 86 -23.22 -11.44 18.14
N ASN A 87 -23.76 -12.60 18.52
CA ASN A 87 -25.17 -12.78 18.79
C ASN A 87 -25.38 -13.11 20.26
N TYR A 88 -26.20 -12.30 20.93
CA TYR A 88 -26.58 -12.57 22.31
C TYR A 88 -27.55 -13.74 22.36
N ASP A 89 -27.18 -14.78 23.10
CA ASP A 89 -28.03 -15.94 23.35
C ASP A 89 -28.02 -16.24 24.86
N PRO A 90 -29.16 -16.03 25.55
CA PRO A 90 -29.26 -16.31 26.98
C PRO A 90 -29.28 -17.80 27.32
N GLU A 91 -29.66 -18.69 26.39
CA GLU A 91 -29.67 -20.14 26.63
C GLU A 91 -28.29 -20.77 26.40
N ALA A 92 -27.50 -20.21 25.48
CA ALA A 92 -26.13 -20.66 25.21
C ALA A 92 -25.04 -19.93 26.03
N GLU A 93 -25.42 -19.10 27.02
CA GLU A 93 -24.52 -18.23 27.80
C GLU A 93 -23.58 -17.36 26.92
N SER A 94 -24.03 -17.05 25.69
CA SER A 94 -23.26 -16.26 24.72
C SER A 94 -23.37 -14.78 25.08
N THR A 95 -22.61 -14.39 26.10
CA THR A 95 -22.48 -13.02 26.59
C THR A 95 -21.33 -12.30 25.91
N PHE A 96 -21.37 -10.96 25.95
CA PHE A 96 -20.31 -10.14 25.35
C PHE A 96 -18.95 -10.43 25.97
N ASP A 97 -18.89 -10.70 27.28
CA ASP A 97 -17.64 -11.04 27.98
C ASP A 97 -16.98 -12.31 27.46
N VAL A 98 -17.76 -13.35 27.16
CA VAL A 98 -17.26 -14.63 26.62
C VAL A 98 -16.72 -14.43 25.20
N TRP A 99 -17.44 -13.67 24.38
CA TRP A 99 -17.02 -13.32 23.02
C TRP A 99 -15.76 -12.45 23.03
N TYR A 100 -15.71 -11.41 23.87
CA TYR A 100 -14.55 -10.54 24.00
C TYR A 100 -13.32 -11.32 24.45
N ARG A 101 -13.46 -12.23 25.43
CA ARG A 101 -12.35 -13.07 25.90
C ARG A 101 -11.78 -13.95 24.79
N ARG A 102 -12.62 -14.47 23.89
CA ARG A 102 -12.20 -15.28 22.74
C ARG A 102 -11.34 -14.48 21.76
N TYR A 103 -11.67 -13.21 21.54
CA TYR A 103 -10.97 -12.36 20.58
C TYR A 103 -10.04 -11.32 21.23
N LYS A 104 -9.76 -11.45 22.54
CA LYS A 104 -8.98 -10.49 23.31
C LYS A 104 -7.59 -10.22 22.70
N SER A 105 -6.85 -11.28 22.35
CA SER A 105 -5.54 -11.13 21.70
C SER A 105 -5.65 -10.42 20.35
N VAL A 106 -6.69 -10.70 19.55
CA VAL A 106 -6.90 -10.02 18.27
C VAL A 106 -7.22 -8.52 18.47
N LEU A 107 -8.01 -8.16 19.49
CA LEU A 107 -8.36 -6.77 19.77
C LEU A 107 -7.22 -5.96 20.43
N GLU A 108 -6.43 -6.60 21.29
CA GLU A 108 -5.36 -5.93 22.06
C GLU A 108 -4.02 -5.96 21.33
N GLU A 109 -3.66 -7.06 20.66
CA GLU A 109 -2.37 -7.23 19.97
C GLU A 109 -2.43 -6.72 18.53
N ASP A 110 -3.32 -7.28 17.68
CA ASP A 110 -3.47 -6.81 16.29
C ASP A 110 -4.03 -5.38 16.27
N GLY A 111 -4.92 -5.07 17.21
CA GLY A 111 -5.54 -3.75 17.36
C GLY A 111 -4.65 -2.71 18.03
N LYS A 112 -3.43 -3.03 18.47
CA LYS A 112 -2.61 -2.10 19.27
C LYS A 112 -2.37 -0.74 18.60
N LEU A 113 -2.23 -0.74 17.28
CA LEU A 113 -1.95 0.45 16.47
C LEU A 113 -3.20 1.23 16.06
N LEU A 114 -4.40 0.70 16.32
CA LEU A 114 -5.64 1.36 15.95
C LEU A 114 -6.06 2.42 16.99
N PRO A 115 -6.50 3.61 16.54
CA PRO A 115 -7.16 4.58 17.41
C PRO A 115 -8.42 3.97 18.04
N GLU A 116 -8.74 4.41 19.26
CA GLU A 116 -9.87 3.89 20.02
C GLU A 116 -11.21 4.08 19.29
N GLU A 117 -11.40 5.20 18.60
CA GLU A 117 -12.57 5.45 17.76
C GLU A 117 -12.77 4.37 16.67
N HIS A 118 -11.68 3.91 16.05
CA HIS A 118 -11.73 2.88 15.01
C HIS A 118 -12.04 1.51 15.60
N LYS A 119 -11.52 1.21 16.80
CA LYS A 119 -11.84 -0.01 17.54
C LYS A 119 -13.31 -0.07 17.92
N VAL A 120 -13.86 1.02 18.45
CA VAL A 120 -15.27 1.10 18.82
C VAL A 120 -16.16 0.93 17.59
N ARG A 121 -15.88 1.65 16.50
CA ARG A 121 -16.64 1.53 15.25
C ARG A 121 -16.60 0.10 14.69
N MET A 122 -15.44 -0.56 14.76
CA MET A 122 -15.28 -1.95 14.34
C MET A 122 -16.08 -2.92 15.22
N LEU A 123 -16.04 -2.74 16.54
CA LEU A 123 -16.80 -3.57 17.48
C LEU A 123 -18.31 -3.42 17.25
N CYS A 124 -18.79 -2.19 17.06
CA CYS A 124 -20.20 -1.92 16.77
C CYS A 124 -20.68 -2.64 15.50
N ARG A 125 -19.83 -2.78 14.47
CA ARG A 125 -20.16 -3.51 13.24
C ARG A 125 -20.31 -5.03 13.44
N ARG A 126 -19.76 -5.59 14.52
CA ARG A 126 -19.89 -7.02 14.85
C ARG A 126 -21.01 -7.33 15.83
N LEU A 127 -21.54 -6.32 16.51
CA LEU A 127 -22.79 -6.46 17.23
C LEU A 127 -23.92 -6.58 16.21
N SER A 128 -24.78 -7.60 16.34
CA SER A 128 -25.95 -7.71 15.46
C SER A 128 -26.87 -6.50 15.64
N ASP A 129 -27.61 -6.12 14.59
CA ASP A 129 -28.56 -5.01 14.61
C ASP A 129 -29.57 -5.13 15.76
N ALA A 130 -29.96 -6.36 16.12
CA ALA A 130 -30.84 -6.65 17.24
C ALA A 130 -30.22 -6.29 18.60
N VAL A 131 -28.94 -6.60 18.81
CA VAL A 131 -28.19 -6.25 20.03
C VAL A 131 -27.92 -4.75 20.08
N PHE A 132 -27.54 -4.16 18.94
CA PHE A 132 -27.31 -2.73 18.82
C PHE A 132 -28.58 -1.93 19.15
N LYS A 133 -29.72 -2.31 18.56
CA LYS A 133 -31.02 -1.68 18.84
C LYS A 133 -31.42 -1.78 20.30
N ARG A 134 -31.21 -2.95 20.92
CA ARG A 134 -31.50 -3.16 22.35
C ARG A 134 -30.62 -2.29 23.26
N LEU A 135 -29.34 -2.12 22.93
CA LEU A 135 -28.44 -1.24 23.69
C LEU A 135 -28.87 0.23 23.58
N VAL A 136 -29.28 0.67 22.39
CA VAL A 136 -29.80 2.03 22.18
C VAL A 136 -31.11 2.24 22.96
N GLU A 137 -32.03 1.28 22.94
CA GLU A 137 -33.31 1.34 23.67
C GLU A 137 -33.13 1.35 25.21
N ILE A 138 -32.04 0.78 25.75
CA ILE A 138 -31.75 0.82 27.19
C ILE A 138 -31.11 2.16 27.61
N THR A 139 -30.55 2.92 26.66
CA THR A 139 -29.83 4.18 26.92
C THR A 139 -30.56 5.46 26.49
N SER A 140 -31.76 5.35 25.87
CA SER A 140 -32.71 6.47 25.65
C SER A 140 -33.76 6.52 26.75
#